data_AF-A0A936IWH0-F1
#
_entry.id   AF-A0A936IWH0-F1
#
_cell.length_a   1.000
_cell.length_b   1.000
_cell.length_c   1.000
_cell.angle_alpha   90.00
_cell.angle_beta   90.00
_cell.angle_gamma   90.00
#
_symmetry.space_group_name_H-M   'P 1'
#
loop_
_entity.id
_entity.type
_entity.pdbx_description
1 polymer ?
#
loop_
_entity_poly.entity_id
_entity_poly.type
_entity_poly.pdbx_seq_one_letter_code
_entity_poly.pdbx_strand_id
1 'polypeptide(L)'
;MSETKAAFIAAVLSFFLSSVGCSGSNDAVNNSNANSNSNSQSNNRIAAKDSVEELGMLIKLPYEAIETYWIESVSSKQGYSRQLTAVIRFSAADANKLAADAAKLTAPVPYSVELEDWFPTELVTKSEMTGDPKLAGQSYSAAAFFQEPYIEGRLTRIDETDFFVVELSAK
;
A
#
# COMPACT_ATOMS: atom_id res chain seq x y z
N MET A 1 39.15 21.71 41.71
CA MET A 1 40.53 21.95 41.25
C MET A 1 40.90 20.77 40.38
N SER A 2 40.81 20.97 39.05
CA SER A 2 41.96 20.99 38.10
C SER A 2 42.13 19.56 37.52
N GLU A 3 42.35 19.24 36.24
CA GLU A 3 42.70 19.93 34.99
C GLU A 3 42.41 18.93 33.83
N THR A 4 41.80 19.35 32.71
CA THR A 4 42.37 19.47 31.33
C THR A 4 43.43 18.40 30.95
N LYS A 5 43.52 17.73 29.79
CA LYS A 5 43.41 18.00 28.33
C LYS A 5 43.38 16.61 27.64
N ALA A 6 42.97 16.38 26.39
CA ALA A 6 43.65 16.80 25.18
C ALA A 6 42.85 16.47 23.91
N ALA A 7 42.96 17.38 22.94
CA ALA A 7 42.46 17.28 21.58
C ALA A 7 43.37 16.41 20.70
N PHE A 8 42.81 15.84 19.62
CA PHE A 8 43.58 15.48 18.43
C PHE A 8 42.89 16.03 17.17
N ILE A 9 43.69 16.74 16.39
CA ILE A 9 43.39 17.45 15.14
C ILE A 9 44.04 16.66 13.98
N ALA A 10 43.51 16.89 12.77
CA ALA A 10 44.10 16.65 11.44
C ALA A 10 43.69 15.30 10.77
N ALA A 11 43.48 15.21 9.46
CA ALA A 11 43.90 16.07 8.36
C ALA A 11 42.97 15.95 7.13
N VAL A 12 42.84 17.06 6.39
CA VAL A 12 42.31 17.14 5.03
C VAL A 12 43.44 16.74 4.05
N LEU A 13 43.16 15.94 3.02
CA LEU A 13 44.04 15.80 1.86
C LEU A 13 43.27 15.59 0.56
N SER A 14 43.69 16.35 -0.44
CA SER A 14 42.98 16.70 -1.67
C SER A 14 43.35 15.82 -2.88
N PHE A 15 42.48 15.91 -3.91
CA PHE A 15 42.80 16.02 -5.35
C PHE A 15 43.48 14.85 -6.09
N PHE A 16 42.83 14.33 -7.15
CA PHE A 16 43.48 14.06 -8.44
C PHE A 16 42.44 14.05 -9.59
N LEU A 17 42.59 15.00 -10.52
CA LEU A 17 42.04 15.01 -11.88
C LEU A 17 43.09 14.40 -12.83
N SER A 18 42.69 13.63 -13.86
CA SER A 18 43.06 13.85 -15.29
C SER A 18 42.77 12.66 -16.23
N SER A 19 42.03 13.00 -17.32
CA SER A 19 42.15 12.61 -18.76
C SER A 19 42.14 11.11 -19.16
N VAL A 20 41.67 10.65 -20.33
CA VAL A 20 41.94 11.01 -21.75
C VAL A 20 40.81 10.42 -22.63
N GLY A 21 40.45 11.06 -23.75
CA GLY A 21 39.54 10.50 -24.77
C GLY A 21 40.27 9.86 -25.97
N CYS A 22 39.60 8.98 -26.73
CA CYS A 22 39.68 8.94 -28.20
C CYS A 22 38.60 8.04 -28.84
N SER A 23 38.15 8.54 -29.98
CA SER A 23 37.25 8.08 -31.05
C SER A 23 37.28 6.62 -31.51
N GLY A 24 36.13 6.13 -32.02
CA GLY A 24 36.04 4.97 -32.90
C GLY A 24 34.61 4.69 -33.38
N SER A 25 34.21 5.30 -34.50
CA SER A 25 32.98 4.95 -35.24
C SER A 25 33.15 3.61 -35.97
N ASN A 26 32.15 2.74 -35.89
CA ASN A 26 31.89 1.68 -36.87
C ASN A 26 30.37 1.49 -36.99
N ASP A 27 29.84 1.79 -38.18
CA ASP A 27 28.48 1.41 -38.58
C ASP A 27 28.42 -0.11 -38.83
N ALA A 28 27.44 -0.79 -38.22
CA ALA A 28 26.96 -2.08 -38.70
C ALA A 28 25.50 -2.31 -38.26
N VAL A 29 24.63 -2.37 -39.26
CA VAL A 29 23.22 -2.76 -39.19
C VAL A 29 23.12 -4.28 -38.92
N ASN A 30 22.22 -4.66 -38.01
CA ASN A 30 21.23 -5.74 -38.14
C ASN A 30 21.11 -6.66 -36.91
N ASN A 31 19.86 -6.75 -36.45
CA ASN A 31 19.26 -7.84 -35.71
C ASN A 31 19.76 -8.11 -34.29
N SER A 32 19.35 -7.26 -33.35
CA SER A 32 19.20 -7.65 -31.95
C SER A 32 18.11 -8.72 -31.85
N ASN A 33 18.48 -9.97 -32.13
CA ASN A 33 17.85 -11.10 -31.44
C ASN A 33 18.38 -11.06 -30.00
N ALA A 34 17.93 -10.04 -29.28
CA ALA A 34 18.00 -10.02 -27.84
C ALA A 34 17.16 -11.22 -27.44
N ASN A 35 17.83 -12.31 -27.09
CA ASN A 35 17.31 -13.33 -26.21
C ASN A 35 16.99 -12.59 -24.91
N SER A 36 15.86 -11.89 -24.92
CA SER A 36 15.11 -11.55 -23.74
C SER A 36 14.74 -12.90 -23.16
N ASN A 37 15.66 -13.44 -22.38
CA ASN A 37 15.31 -14.25 -21.24
C ASN A 37 14.50 -13.29 -20.36
N SER A 38 13.26 -13.00 -20.77
CA SER A 38 12.21 -12.66 -19.84
C SER A 38 12.17 -13.89 -18.98
N ASN A 39 12.92 -13.83 -17.89
CA ASN A 39 12.51 -14.45 -16.68
C ASN A 39 11.14 -13.82 -16.42
N SER A 40 10.12 -14.38 -17.06
CA SER A 40 8.74 -14.32 -16.65
C SER A 40 8.73 -15.05 -15.33
N GLN A 41 9.35 -14.39 -14.33
CA GLN A 41 9.03 -14.55 -12.94
C GLN A 41 7.54 -14.41 -12.95
N SER A 42 6.89 -15.56 -12.88
CA SER A 42 5.46 -15.70 -12.91
C SER A 42 4.99 -14.96 -11.69
N ASN A 43 4.76 -13.66 -11.85
CA ASN A 43 4.13 -12.82 -10.86
C ASN A 43 2.74 -13.39 -10.77
N ASN A 44 2.57 -14.33 -9.85
CA ASN A 44 1.31 -14.89 -9.44
C ASN A 44 0.57 -13.74 -8.70
N ARG A 45 0.25 -12.68 -9.44
CA ARG A 45 -0.55 -11.55 -8.96
C ARG A 45 -1.90 -12.15 -8.69
N ILE A 46 -2.24 -12.27 -7.42
CA ILE A 46 -3.58 -12.66 -6.99
C ILE A 46 -4.50 -11.59 -7.56
N ALA A 47 -5.31 -11.95 -8.54
CA ALA A 47 -6.30 -11.05 -9.10
C ALA A 47 -7.29 -10.68 -8.00
N ALA A 48 -7.60 -9.39 -7.87
CA ALA A 48 -8.65 -8.95 -6.96
C ALA A 48 -9.98 -9.58 -7.36
N LYS A 49 -10.70 -10.06 -6.35
CA LYS A 49 -12.08 -10.54 -6.46
C LYS A 49 -13.03 -9.38 -6.17
N ASP A 50 -14.23 -9.44 -6.71
CA ASP A 50 -15.20 -8.34 -6.63
C ASP A 50 -16.59 -8.73 -6.11
N SER A 51 -16.82 -10.01 -5.79
CA SER A 51 -18.10 -10.46 -5.21
C SER A 51 -18.24 -10.06 -3.74
N VAL A 52 -19.32 -9.34 -3.45
CA VAL A 52 -19.74 -8.95 -2.11
C VAL A 52 -20.15 -10.17 -1.28
N GLU A 53 -20.83 -11.13 -1.90
CA GLU A 53 -21.28 -12.36 -1.24
C GLU A 53 -20.09 -13.21 -0.79
N GLU A 54 -19.08 -13.37 -1.65
CA GLU A 54 -17.86 -14.08 -1.26
C GLU A 54 -17.11 -13.35 -0.14
N LEU A 55 -17.00 -12.02 -0.21
CA LEU A 55 -16.40 -11.24 0.86
C LEU A 55 -17.16 -11.41 2.18
N GLY A 56 -18.50 -11.41 2.13
CA GLY A 56 -19.38 -11.61 3.28
C GLY A 56 -19.29 -13.00 3.92
N MET A 57 -18.71 -14.00 3.22
CA MET A 57 -18.37 -15.29 3.84
C MET A 57 -17.09 -15.23 4.67
N LEU A 58 -16.22 -14.24 4.44
CA LEU A 58 -14.92 -14.09 5.11
C LEU A 58 -14.96 -13.10 6.26
N ILE A 59 -15.72 -12.02 6.11
CA ILE A 59 -15.81 -10.91 7.06
C ILE A 59 -17.26 -10.50 7.30
N LYS A 60 -17.50 -9.81 8.40
CA LYS A 60 -18.78 -9.14 8.61
C LYS A 60 -18.84 -7.88 7.78
N LEU A 61 -19.99 -7.64 7.14
CA LEU A 61 -20.31 -6.38 6.49
C LEU A 61 -21.40 -5.69 7.31
N PRO A 62 -21.07 -4.66 8.11
CA PRO A 62 -22.04 -4.00 9.00
C PRO A 62 -23.10 -3.19 8.24
N TYR A 63 -22.82 -2.88 6.97
CA TYR A 63 -23.67 -2.14 6.04
C TYR A 63 -23.62 -2.79 4.67
N GLU A 64 -24.62 -2.51 3.82
CA GLU A 64 -24.67 -3.02 2.45
C GLU A 64 -23.61 -2.32 1.58
N ALA A 65 -22.71 -3.12 1.02
CA ALA A 65 -21.68 -2.62 0.10
C ALA A 65 -22.28 -2.42 -1.30
N ILE A 66 -21.91 -1.31 -1.96
CA ILE A 66 -22.26 -1.04 -3.36
C ILE A 66 -21.33 -1.82 -4.28
N GLU A 67 -20.03 -1.78 -3.99
CA GLU A 67 -19.00 -2.51 -4.72
C GLU A 67 -17.85 -2.88 -3.78
N THR A 68 -17.18 -3.97 -4.11
CA THR A 68 -16.03 -4.49 -3.35
C THR A 68 -14.94 -4.94 -4.29
N TYR A 69 -13.69 -4.78 -3.88
CA TYR A 69 -12.50 -5.34 -4.54
C TYR A 69 -11.58 -5.86 -3.46
N TRP A 70 -11.16 -7.12 -3.50
CA TRP A 70 -10.42 -7.70 -2.39
C TRP A 70 -9.45 -8.80 -2.80
N ILE A 71 -8.40 -8.94 -1.98
CA ILE A 71 -7.41 -10.00 -2.08
C ILE A 71 -7.16 -10.62 -0.70
N GLU A 72 -6.90 -11.91 -0.68
CA GLU A 72 -6.28 -12.59 0.46
C GLU A 72 -4.82 -12.87 0.14
N SER A 73 -3.94 -12.59 1.09
CA SER A 73 -2.50 -12.83 1.00
C SER A 73 -1.96 -13.46 2.28
N VAL A 74 -0.71 -13.92 2.22
CA VAL A 74 0.00 -14.33 3.43
C VAL A 74 0.37 -13.08 4.23
N SER A 75 0.10 -13.08 5.53
CA SER A 75 0.46 -11.92 6.35
C SER A 75 1.98 -11.78 6.46
N SER A 76 2.48 -10.56 6.28
CA SER A 76 3.87 -10.22 6.57
C SER A 76 4.12 -9.95 8.07
N LYS A 77 3.06 -9.90 8.87
CA LYS A 77 3.12 -9.62 10.30
C LYS A 77 3.51 -10.87 11.07
N GLN A 78 4.54 -10.77 11.92
CA GLN A 78 5.02 -11.90 12.73
C GLN A 78 3.89 -12.46 13.62
N GLY A 79 3.68 -13.78 13.53
CA GLY A 79 2.63 -14.48 14.28
C GLY A 79 1.25 -14.41 13.63
N TYR A 80 1.16 -13.96 12.38
CA TYR A 80 -0.05 -13.95 11.57
C TYR A 80 0.17 -14.75 10.28
N SER A 81 -0.83 -15.51 9.89
CA SER A 81 -0.77 -16.43 8.75
C SER A 81 -1.48 -15.88 7.51
N ARG A 82 -2.51 -15.04 7.67
CA ARG A 82 -3.29 -14.48 6.56
C ARG A 82 -3.59 -13.01 6.75
N GLN A 83 -3.68 -12.30 5.62
CA GLN A 83 -4.14 -10.93 5.53
C GLN A 83 -5.22 -10.83 4.46
N LEU A 84 -6.29 -10.09 4.76
CA LEU A 84 -7.31 -9.70 3.80
C LEU A 84 -7.23 -8.19 3.62
N THR A 85 -7.13 -7.74 2.38
CA THR A 85 -7.27 -6.32 2.02
C THR A 85 -8.47 -6.17 1.11
N ALA A 86 -9.44 -5.35 1.51
CA ALA A 86 -10.65 -5.09 0.75
C ALA A 86 -10.87 -3.58 0.59
N VAL A 87 -11.12 -3.14 -0.64
CA VAL A 87 -11.64 -1.81 -0.96
C VAL A 87 -13.15 -1.94 -1.11
N ILE A 88 -13.91 -1.22 -0.28
CA ILE A 88 -15.37 -1.33 -0.21
C ILE A 88 -15.97 0.07 -0.39
N ARG A 89 -16.89 0.22 -1.34
CA ARG A 89 -17.70 1.43 -1.46
C ARG A 89 -19.03 1.22 -0.75
N PHE A 90 -19.41 2.19 0.06
CA PHE A 90 -20.75 2.27 0.64
C PHE A 90 -21.54 3.40 0.01
N SER A 91 -22.85 3.43 0.28
CA SER A 91 -23.65 4.64 0.06
C SER A 91 -23.08 5.77 0.92
N ALA A 92 -23.17 7.03 0.48
CA ALA A 92 -22.73 8.17 1.28
C ALA A 92 -23.37 8.19 2.68
N ALA A 93 -24.64 7.76 2.79
CA ALA A 93 -25.35 7.68 4.06
C ALA A 93 -24.70 6.64 5.00
N ASP A 94 -24.39 5.45 4.50
CA ASP A 94 -23.82 4.38 5.31
C ASP A 94 -22.32 4.56 5.55
N ALA A 95 -21.58 5.14 4.60
CA ALA A 95 -20.21 5.60 4.80
C ALA A 95 -20.10 6.55 6.01
N ASN A 96 -21.00 7.53 6.09
CA ASN A 96 -21.03 8.49 7.19
C ASN A 96 -21.41 7.82 8.52
N LYS A 97 -22.39 6.91 8.53
CA LYS A 97 -22.76 6.15 9.73
C LYS A 97 -21.62 5.25 10.20
N LEU A 98 -20.99 4.52 9.27
CA LEU A 98 -19.86 3.64 9.56
C LEU A 98 -18.70 4.41 10.19
N ALA A 99 -18.32 5.54 9.61
CA ALA A 99 -17.28 6.40 10.16
C ALA A 99 -17.66 6.93 11.55
N ALA A 100 -18.91 7.35 11.74
CA ALA A 100 -19.40 7.83 13.03
C ALA A 100 -19.43 6.73 14.10
N ASP A 101 -19.83 5.51 13.74
CA ASP A 101 -19.86 4.38 14.66
C ASP A 101 -18.46 3.90 15.01
N ALA A 102 -17.56 3.82 14.03
CA ALA A 102 -16.17 3.44 14.26
C ALA A 102 -15.44 4.48 15.13
N ALA A 103 -15.75 5.77 14.96
CA ALA A 103 -15.22 6.85 15.80
C ALA A 103 -15.64 6.77 17.27
N LYS A 104 -16.77 6.13 17.59
CA LYS A 104 -17.20 5.89 18.99
C LYS A 104 -16.29 4.87 19.70
N LEU A 105 -15.64 3.98 18.96
CA LEU A 105 -14.72 2.99 19.50
C LEU A 105 -13.31 3.56 19.69
N THR A 106 -12.84 4.31 18.70
CA THR A 106 -11.51 4.93 18.71
C THR A 106 -11.54 6.17 17.83
N ALA A 107 -10.96 7.28 18.31
CA ALA A 107 -10.86 8.50 17.52
C ALA A 107 -10.09 8.24 16.21
N PRO A 108 -10.53 8.80 15.07
CA PRO A 108 -9.82 8.63 13.82
C PRO A 108 -8.43 9.24 13.90
N VAL A 109 -7.49 8.60 13.21
CA VAL A 109 -6.14 9.13 13.00
C VAL A 109 -5.85 9.28 11.51
N PRO A 110 -5.18 10.35 11.07
CA PRO A 110 -4.75 10.46 9.68
C PRO A 110 -3.90 9.26 9.29
N TYR A 111 -4.20 8.67 8.12
CA TYR A 111 -3.47 7.54 7.57
C TYR A 111 -3.43 7.63 6.05
N SER A 112 -2.38 7.08 5.45
CA SER A 112 -2.20 7.05 4.01
C SER A 112 -2.09 5.60 3.55
N VAL A 113 -2.95 5.21 2.62
CA VAL A 113 -2.96 3.87 2.02
C VAL A 113 -2.10 3.90 0.76
N GLU A 114 -1.20 2.93 0.61
CA GLU A 114 -0.47 2.73 -0.65
C GLU A 114 -1.46 2.32 -1.74
N LEU A 115 -1.47 3.01 -2.88
CA LEU A 115 -2.30 2.61 -4.01
C LEU A 115 -1.76 1.29 -4.58
N GLU A 116 -2.64 0.34 -4.84
CA GLU A 116 -2.29 -0.86 -5.59
C GLU A 116 -3.00 -0.92 -6.95
N ASP A 117 -2.35 -1.56 -7.92
CA ASP A 117 -2.82 -1.66 -9.31
C ASP A 117 -4.23 -2.28 -9.47
N TRP A 118 -4.70 -3.02 -8.47
CA TRP A 118 -6.01 -3.67 -8.48
C TRP A 118 -7.12 -2.84 -7.83
N PHE A 119 -6.80 -1.68 -7.26
CA PHE A 119 -7.80 -0.79 -6.68
C PHE A 119 -8.76 -0.28 -7.78
N PRO A 120 -10.02 0.04 -7.43
CA PRO A 120 -10.97 0.59 -8.38
C PRO A 120 -10.43 1.85 -9.07
N THR A 121 -10.77 2.00 -10.36
CA THR A 121 -10.24 3.05 -11.24
C THR A 121 -10.45 4.46 -10.67
N GLU A 122 -11.57 4.71 -9.98
CA GLU A 122 -11.81 6.01 -9.34
C GLU A 122 -10.68 6.41 -8.37
N LEU A 123 -10.16 5.47 -7.58
CA LEU A 123 -9.07 5.71 -6.65
C LEU A 123 -7.72 5.85 -7.36
N VAL A 124 -7.48 5.03 -8.39
CA VAL A 124 -6.28 5.12 -9.22
C VAL A 124 -6.21 6.49 -9.89
N THR A 125 -7.29 6.93 -10.52
CA THR A 125 -7.38 8.25 -11.15
C THR A 125 -7.22 9.38 -10.13
N LYS A 126 -7.76 9.25 -8.90
CA LYS A 126 -7.53 10.24 -7.84
C LYS A 126 -6.04 10.41 -7.53
N SER A 127 -5.30 9.31 -7.40
CA SER A 127 -3.85 9.31 -7.17
C SER A 127 -3.07 9.89 -8.36
N GLU A 128 -3.47 9.57 -9.59
CA GLU A 128 -2.85 10.16 -10.80
C GLU A 128 -3.05 11.68 -10.88
N MET A 129 -4.21 12.19 -10.46
CA MET A 129 -4.50 13.63 -10.44
C MET A 129 -3.68 14.38 -9.38
N THR A 130 -3.39 13.75 -8.23
CA THR A 130 -2.56 14.36 -7.18
C THR A 130 -1.06 14.18 -7.44
N GLY A 131 -0.68 13.17 -8.24
CA GLY A 131 0.70 12.75 -8.43
C GLY A 131 1.30 12.04 -7.21
N ASP A 132 0.47 11.68 -6.21
CA ASP A 132 0.88 10.97 -5.00
C ASP A 132 0.47 9.49 -5.11
N PRO A 133 1.40 8.52 -5.02
CA PRO A 133 1.07 7.09 -5.03
C PRO A 133 0.30 6.62 -3.78
N LYS A 134 0.00 7.52 -2.83
CA LYS A 134 -0.78 7.24 -1.63
C LYS A 134 -2.10 7.97 -1.62
N LEU A 135 -3.11 7.31 -1.06
CA LEU A 135 -4.42 7.85 -0.82
C LEU A 135 -4.51 8.33 0.63
N ALA A 136 -4.73 9.63 0.83
CA ALA A 136 -4.99 10.20 2.14
C ALA A 136 -6.36 9.77 2.68
N GLY A 137 -6.44 9.57 3.99
CA GLY A 137 -7.66 9.13 4.64
C GLY A 137 -7.62 9.22 6.16
N GLN A 138 -8.71 8.78 6.76
CA GLN A 138 -8.87 8.65 8.21
C GLN A 138 -9.00 7.18 8.59
N SER A 139 -8.12 6.73 9.48
CA SER A 139 -8.09 5.36 9.99
C SER A 139 -8.90 5.23 11.28
N TYR A 140 -9.71 4.19 11.34
CA TYR A 140 -10.58 3.78 12.43
C TYR A 140 -10.33 2.30 12.80
N SER A 141 -10.95 1.85 13.89
CA SER A 141 -11.01 0.43 14.24
C SER A 141 -11.83 -0.37 13.21
N ALA A 142 -11.32 -1.53 12.78
CA ALA A 142 -12.04 -2.48 11.92
C ALA A 142 -12.90 -3.50 12.69
N ALA A 143 -13.09 -3.32 14.00
CA ALA A 143 -13.74 -4.34 14.85
C ALA A 143 -15.13 -4.78 14.34
N ALA A 144 -15.89 -3.90 13.67
CA ALA A 144 -17.18 -4.23 13.09
C ALA A 144 -17.12 -5.28 11.96
N PHE A 145 -15.95 -5.45 11.33
CA PHE A 145 -15.71 -6.37 10.23
C PHE A 145 -15.17 -7.74 10.69
N PHE A 146 -14.82 -7.89 11.97
CA PHE A 146 -14.16 -9.12 12.44
C PHE A 146 -15.09 -10.34 12.39
N GLN A 147 -14.54 -11.39 11.78
CA GLN A 147 -15.07 -12.75 11.69
C GLN A 147 -13.88 -13.71 11.71
N GLU A 148 -14.00 -14.84 12.38
CA GLU A 148 -12.92 -15.83 12.43
C GLU A 148 -12.46 -16.22 11.01
N PRO A 149 -11.13 -16.28 10.74
CA PRO A 149 -10.02 -16.21 11.70
C PRO A 149 -9.44 -14.79 11.90
N TYR A 150 -10.05 -13.75 11.33
CA TYR A 150 -9.57 -12.37 11.41
C TYR A 150 -9.96 -11.71 12.73
N ILE A 151 -8.95 -11.25 13.47
CA ILE A 151 -9.13 -10.75 14.85
C ILE A 151 -8.49 -9.38 15.09
N GLU A 152 -7.79 -8.85 14.09
CA GLU A 152 -7.16 -7.55 14.15
C GLU A 152 -7.22 -6.90 12.78
N GLY A 153 -7.25 -5.58 12.75
CA GLY A 153 -7.26 -4.85 11.50
C GLY A 153 -7.51 -3.37 11.67
N ARG A 154 -7.61 -2.70 10.52
CA ARG A 154 -7.85 -1.27 10.39
C ARG A 154 -8.85 -1.00 9.28
N LEU A 155 -9.68 0.02 9.50
CA LEU A 155 -10.64 0.54 8.54
C LEU A 155 -10.18 1.95 8.17
N THR A 156 -9.86 2.23 6.91
CA THR A 156 -9.45 3.57 6.47
C THR A 156 -10.48 4.13 5.50
N ARG A 157 -11.13 5.26 5.83
CA ARG A 157 -11.95 6.01 4.87
C ARG A 157 -11.04 6.87 4.01
N ILE A 158 -11.14 6.76 2.68
CA ILE A 158 -10.35 7.60 1.77
C ILE A 158 -11.00 8.98 1.63
N ASP A 159 -10.18 10.03 1.73
CA ASP A 159 -10.66 11.41 1.76
C ASP A 159 -11.45 11.80 0.48
N GLU A 160 -12.55 12.51 0.70
CA GLU A 160 -13.48 12.97 -0.35
C GLU A 160 -14.11 11.83 -1.16
N THR A 161 -14.18 10.63 -0.58
CA THR A 161 -14.84 9.49 -1.20
C THR A 161 -15.70 8.74 -0.17
N ASP A 162 -16.48 7.80 -0.70
CA ASP A 162 -17.22 6.81 0.10
C ASP A 162 -16.55 5.42 0.07
N PHE A 163 -15.28 5.37 -0.34
CA PHE A 163 -14.46 4.17 -0.28
C PHE A 163 -13.80 4.01 1.08
N PHE A 164 -13.77 2.76 1.52
CA PHE A 164 -13.02 2.32 2.68
C PHE A 164 -12.06 1.23 2.27
N VAL A 165 -10.85 1.27 2.83
CA VAL A 165 -9.89 0.17 2.77
C VAL A 165 -9.92 -0.55 4.12
N VAL A 166 -10.30 -1.82 4.08
CA VAL A 166 -10.33 -2.73 5.23
C VAL A 166 -9.14 -3.66 5.14
N GLU A 167 -8.26 -3.61 6.13
CA GLU A 167 -7.10 -4.51 6.25
C GLU A 167 -7.28 -5.36 7.49
N LEU A 168 -7.43 -6.67 7.34
CA LEU A 168 -7.58 -7.61 8.45
C LEU A 168 -6.46 -8.64 8.49
N SER A 169 -6.12 -9.09 9.69
CA SER A 169 -5.08 -10.12 9.91
C SER A 169 -5.59 -11.26 10.77
N ALA A 170 -5.21 -12.49 10.40
CA ALA A 170 -5.49 -13.72 11.11
C ALA A 170 -4.19 -14.32 11.69
N LYS A 171 -4.26 -14.85 12.91
CA LYS A 171 -3.13 -15.52 13.56
C LYS A 171 -2.96 -16.93 13.03
#